data_AF-A0A9X9F1E1-F1
#
_entry.id   AF-A0A9X9F1E1-F1
#
_cell.length_a   1.000
_cell.length_b   1.000
_cell.length_c   1.000
_cell.angle_alpha   90.00
_cell.angle_beta   90.00
_cell.angle_gamma   90.00
#
_symmetry.space_group_name_H-M   'P 1'
#
loop_
_entity.id
_entity.type
_entity.pdbx_description
1 polymer ?
#
loop_
_entity_poly.entity_id
_entity_poly.type
_entity_poly.pdbx_seq_one_letter_code
_entity_poly.pdbx_strand_id
1 'polypeptide(L)'
;EGTELQLIDRHGSVIQSSSGEKIEGKVNIPQSLLEGEMYNQVTKKGNKKQLEVLSPLIHQGQTIGVLKYTTVLTNVNKKIIEIITFTISVGIVISGVVFLISRRLANSFV
;
A
#
# COMPACT_ATOMS: atom_id res chain seq x y z
N GLU A 1 -7.36 11.95 5.03
CA GLU A 1 -6.23 11.32 4.32
C GLU A 1 -6.81 10.31 3.34
N GLY A 2 -6.85 10.64 2.05
CA GLY A 2 -7.36 9.79 0.98
C GLY A 2 -6.29 9.54 -0.08
N THR A 3 -6.62 8.80 -1.14
CA THR A 3 -5.72 8.66 -2.30
C THR A 3 -5.62 10.00 -3.02
N GLU A 4 -4.40 10.48 -3.24
CA GLU A 4 -4.12 11.63 -4.09
C GLU A 4 -4.03 11.17 -5.55
N LEU A 5 -4.73 11.88 -6.44
CA LEU A 5 -4.70 11.66 -7.87
C LEU A 5 -4.01 12.83 -8.54
N GLN A 6 -3.02 12.53 -9.37
CA GLN A 6 -2.35 13.53 -10.21
C GLN A 6 -2.47 13.14 -11.68
N LEU A 7 -2.84 14.11 -12.52
CA LEU A 7 -2.73 14.01 -13.97
C LEU A 7 -1.40 14.64 -14.40
N ILE A 8 -0.59 13.86 -15.11
CA ILE A 8 0.75 14.22 -15.52
C ILE A 8 0.83 14.14 -17.05
N ASP A 9 1.49 15.11 -17.68
CA ASP A 9 1.76 15.07 -19.11
C ASP A 9 2.84 14.01 -19.45
N ARG A 10 3.09 13.80 -20.74
CA ARG A 10 4.12 12.86 -21.23
C ARG A 10 5.56 13.27 -20.90
N HIS A 11 5.78 14.52 -20.49
CA HIS A 11 7.09 15.10 -20.18
C HIS A 11 7.37 15.13 -18.66
N GLY A 12 6.46 14.62 -17.85
CA GLY A 12 6.58 14.56 -16.39
C GLY A 12 6.02 15.78 -15.66
N SER A 13 5.37 16.73 -16.34
CA SER A 13 4.78 17.91 -15.69
C SER A 13 3.41 17.58 -15.12
N VAL A 14 3.18 17.94 -13.85
CA VAL A 14 1.86 17.78 -13.21
C VAL A 14 0.90 18.82 -13.77
N ILE A 15 -0.16 18.36 -14.44
CA ILE A 15 -1.22 19.22 -14.99
C ILE A 15 -2.26 19.54 -13.90
N GLN A 16 -2.66 18.53 -13.13
CA GLN A 16 -3.71 18.66 -12.12
C GLN A 16 -3.45 17.72 -10.94
N SER A 17 -3.85 18.14 -9.74
CA SER A 17 -3.88 17.30 -8.55
C SER A 17 -5.24 17.39 -7.86
N SER A 18 -5.73 16.28 -7.32
CA SER A 18 -6.92 16.24 -6.48
C SER A 18 -6.73 16.92 -5.13
N SER A 19 -5.47 17.15 -4.69
CA SER A 19 -5.17 17.91 -3.48
C SER A 19 -5.30 19.43 -3.68
N GLY A 20 -5.35 19.91 -4.92
CA GLY A 20 -5.32 21.33 -5.25
C GLY A 20 -3.95 21.98 -5.04
N GLU A 21 -2.96 21.24 -4.54
CA GLU A 21 -1.59 21.74 -4.38
C GLU A 21 -0.89 21.83 -5.74
N LYS A 22 -0.24 22.98 -5.99
CA LYS A 22 0.68 23.12 -7.12
C LYS A 22 1.96 22.37 -6.78
N ILE A 23 2.18 21.25 -7.45
CA ILE A 23 3.37 20.44 -7.25
C ILE A 23 4.40 20.86 -8.29
N GLU A 24 5.45 21.53 -7.83
CA GLU A 24 6.55 21.98 -8.67
C GLU A 24 7.58 20.85 -8.83
N GLY A 25 8.03 20.63 -10.08
CA GLY A 25 9.01 19.61 -10.43
C GLY A 25 8.52 18.68 -11.54
N LYS A 26 9.46 17.90 -12.08
CA LYS A 26 9.16 16.85 -13.06
C LYS A 26 9.14 15.49 -12.39
N VAL A 27 8.07 14.75 -12.59
CA VAL A 27 7.98 13.33 -12.25
C VAL A 27 8.75 12.54 -13.29
N ASN A 28 9.68 11.69 -12.84
CA ASN A 28 10.36 10.78 -13.75
C ASN A 28 9.38 9.68 -14.19
N ILE A 29 9.12 9.58 -15.49
CA ILE A 29 8.20 8.60 -16.08
C ILE A 29 9.04 7.48 -16.69
N PRO A 30 8.90 6.22 -16.23
CA PRO A 30 9.55 5.08 -16.86
C PRO A 30 9.12 4.93 -18.33
N GLN A 31 10.05 4.58 -19.21
CA GLN A 31 9.76 4.41 -20.64
C GLN A 31 8.69 3.33 -20.89
N SER A 32 8.71 2.23 -20.13
CA SER A 32 7.72 1.15 -20.24
C SER A 32 6.30 1.63 -19.94
N LEU A 33 6.14 2.66 -19.11
CA LEU A 33 4.83 3.27 -18.84
C LEU A 33 4.28 3.95 -20.10
N LEU A 34 5.14 4.61 -20.88
CA LEU A 34 4.73 5.24 -22.13
C LEU A 34 4.32 4.22 -23.20
N GLU A 35 4.82 2.98 -23.08
CA GLU A 35 4.47 1.83 -23.93
C GLU A 35 3.17 1.14 -23.50
N GLY A 36 2.53 1.62 -22.43
CA GLY A 36 1.23 1.14 -21.97
C GLY A 36 1.28 0.24 -20.73
N GLU A 37 2.46 -0.02 -20.17
CA GLU A 37 2.57 -0.79 -18.92
C GLU A 37 2.15 0.05 -17.71
N MET A 38 1.71 -0.60 -16.63
CA MET A 38 1.53 0.04 -15.33
C MET A 38 2.79 -0.11 -14.49
N TYR A 39 3.12 0.93 -13.72
CA TYR A 39 4.25 0.91 -12.80
C TYR A 39 3.78 1.18 -11.38
N ASN A 40 4.28 0.42 -10.41
CA ASN A 40 3.98 0.65 -8.99
C ASN A 40 5.24 0.54 -8.14
N GLN A 41 5.28 1.32 -7.07
CA GLN A 41 6.39 1.29 -6.11
C GLN A 41 5.93 1.75 -4.74
N VAL A 42 6.60 1.24 -3.70
CA VAL A 42 6.43 1.74 -2.33
C VAL A 42 7.56 2.72 -2.03
N THR A 43 7.21 3.97 -1.78
CA THR A 43 8.14 5.05 -1.46
C THR A 43 7.96 5.51 -0.01
N LYS A 44 8.86 6.37 0.46
CA LYS A 44 8.78 6.98 1.79
C LYS A 44 8.80 8.51 1.63
N LYS A 45 7.75 9.17 2.10
CA LYS A 45 7.67 10.64 2.17
C LYS A 45 7.70 11.04 3.66
N GLY A 46 8.84 11.59 4.10
CA GLY A 46 9.12 11.81 5.51
C GLY A 46 9.15 10.49 6.28
N ASN A 47 8.26 10.33 7.28
CA ASN A 47 8.12 9.09 8.06
C ASN A 47 6.99 8.17 7.60
N LYS A 48 6.23 8.54 6.56
CA LYS A 48 5.09 7.75 6.06
C LYS A 48 5.51 6.93 4.85
N LYS A 49 5.19 5.63 4.86
CA LYS A 49 5.27 4.78 3.66
C LYS A 49 4.07 5.08 2.76
N GLN A 50 4.30 5.19 1.46
CA GLN A 50 3.29 5.49 0.46
C GLN A 50 3.37 4.46 -0.67
N LEU A 51 2.23 4.06 -1.20
CA LEU A 51 2.15 3.32 -2.46
C LEU A 51 1.90 4.33 -3.56
N GLU A 52 2.79 4.36 -4.55
CA GLU A 52 2.65 5.13 -5.77
C GLU A 52 2.35 4.16 -6.92
N VAL A 53 1.28 4.45 -7.65
CA VAL A 53 0.90 3.72 -8.86
C VAL A 53 0.83 4.71 -10.00
N LEU A 54 1.57 4.45 -11.06
CA LEU A 54 1.53 5.20 -12.31
C LEU A 54 0.82 4.33 -13.35
N SER A 55 -0.24 4.88 -13.94
CA SER A 55 -1.02 4.24 -15.00
C SER A 55 -0.98 5.11 -16.25
N PRO A 56 -0.73 4.54 -17.43
CA PRO A 56 -0.79 5.30 -18.67
C PRO A 56 -2.24 5.68 -18.98
N LEU A 57 -2.43 6.90 -19.45
CA LEU A 57 -3.70 7.35 -20.03
C LEU A 57 -3.60 7.15 -21.54
N ILE A 58 -4.29 6.14 -22.06
CA ILE A 58 -4.19 5.72 -23.46
C ILE A 58 -5.40 6.22 -24.24
N HIS A 59 -5.15 6.86 -25.39
CA HIS A 59 -6.17 7.23 -26.37
C HIS A 59 -5.70 6.81 -27.76
N GLN A 60 -6.53 6.09 -28.50
CA GLN A 60 -6.21 5.59 -29.85
C GLN A 60 -4.88 4.80 -29.93
N GLY A 61 -4.56 4.03 -28.89
CA GLY A 61 -3.33 3.23 -28.83
C GLY A 61 -2.06 4.04 -28.49
N GLN A 62 -2.18 5.35 -28.22
CA GLN A 62 -1.08 6.19 -27.80
C GLN A 62 -1.26 6.66 -26.36
N THR A 63 -0.20 6.58 -25.56
CA THR A 63 -0.16 7.18 -24.22
C THR A 63 -0.14 8.71 -24.34
N ILE A 64 -1.23 9.37 -23.95
CA ILE A 64 -1.41 10.82 -24.00
C ILE A 64 -1.06 11.51 -22.67
N GLY A 65 -0.90 10.75 -21.60
CA GLY A 65 -0.53 11.24 -20.27
C GLY A 65 -0.39 10.11 -19.27
N VAL A 66 -0.24 10.47 -18.00
CA VAL A 66 -0.05 9.52 -16.89
C VAL A 66 -0.95 9.91 -15.72
N LEU A 67 -1.66 8.93 -15.18
CA LEU A 67 -2.37 9.04 -13.92
C LEU A 67 -1.49 8.50 -12.80
N LYS A 68 -1.14 9.34 -11.84
CA LYS A 68 -0.41 8.94 -10.64
C LYS A 68 -1.34 8.91 -9.43
N TYR A 69 -1.46 7.74 -8.81
CA TYR A 69 -2.18 7.51 -7.58
C TYR A 69 -1.18 7.39 -6.44
N THR A 70 -1.35 8.18 -5.39
CA THR A 70 -0.53 8.08 -4.18
C THR A 70 -1.41 7.83 -2.97
N THR A 71 -1.16 6.75 -2.24
CA THR A 71 -1.90 6.45 -1.01
C THR A 71 -0.96 6.15 0.16
N VAL A 72 -1.34 6.60 1.36
CA VAL A 72 -0.56 6.41 2.58
C VAL A 72 -0.84 5.03 3.17
N LEU A 73 0.21 4.23 3.35
CA LEU A 73 0.10 2.85 3.83
C LEU A 73 -0.05 2.73 5.35
N THR A 74 0.00 3.83 6.11
CA THR A 74 -0.06 3.83 7.58
C THR A 74 -1.29 3.08 8.11
N ASN A 75 -2.47 3.36 7.56
CA ASN A 75 -3.71 2.75 8.02
C ASN A 75 -3.79 1.26 7.65
N VAL A 76 -3.31 0.91 6.46
CA VAL A 76 -3.24 -0.49 5.99
C VAL A 76 -2.29 -1.29 6.88
N ASN A 77 -1.08 -0.76 7.13
CA ASN A 77 -0.10 -1.41 8.01
C ASN A 77 -0.61 -1.56 9.44
N LYS A 78 -1.29 -0.54 9.99
CA LYS A 78 -1.91 -0.62 11.31
C LYS A 78 -2.93 -1.77 11.37
N LYS A 79 -3.78 -1.90 10.35
CA LYS A 79 -4.77 -2.97 10.25
C LYS A 79 -4.13 -4.35 10.12
N ILE A 80 -3.06 -4.49 9.32
CA ILE A 80 -2.30 -5.73 9.21
C ILE A 80 -1.74 -6.15 10.58
N ILE A 81 -1.10 -5.23 11.32
CA ILE A 81 -0.53 -5.51 12.64
C ILE A 81 -1.64 -5.88 13.65
N GLU A 82 -2.78 -5.19 13.60
CA GLU A 82 -3.93 -5.47 14.46
C GLU A 82 -4.44 -6.91 14.25
N ILE A 83 -4.57 -7.35 13.00
CA ILE A 83 -4.99 -8.72 12.64
C ILE A 83 -3.95 -9.75 13.09
N ILE A 84 -2.66 -9.50 12.84
CA ILE A 84 -1.57 -10.40 13.27
C ILE A 84 -1.60 -10.57 14.80
N THR A 85 -1.69 -9.46 15.53
CA THR A 85 -1.69 -9.47 17.00
C THR A 85 -2.91 -10.21 17.54
N PHE A 86 -4.09 -9.98 16.95
CA PHE A 86 -5.31 -10.70 17.30
C PHE A 86 -5.19 -12.20 17.03
N THR A 87 -4.61 -12.60 15.89
CA THR A 87 -4.43 -14.01 15.55
C THR A 87 -3.48 -14.70 16.52
N ILE A 88 -2.37 -14.04 16.86
CA ILE A 88 -1.39 -14.54 17.85
C ILE A 88 -2.05 -14.69 19.23
N SER A 89 -2.85 -13.70 19.66
CA SER A 89 -3.49 -13.76 20.99
C SER A 89 -4.46 -14.94 21.11
N VAL A 90 -5.26 -15.19 20.06
CA VAL A 90 -6.13 -16.37 19.99
C VAL A 90 -5.31 -17.67 20.09
N GLY A 91 -4.20 -17.76 19.37
CA GLY A 91 -3.30 -18.92 19.42
C GLY A 91 -2.71 -19.17 20.81
N ILE A 92 -2.31 -18.10 21.52
CA ILE A 92 -1.79 -18.17 22.90
C ILE A 92 -2.88 -18.67 23.85
N VAL A 93 -4.11 -18.18 23.73
CA VAL A 93 -5.23 -18.62 24.58
C VAL A 93 -5.53 -20.09 24.40
N ILE A 94 -5.64 -20.56 23.15
CA ILE A 94 -5.88 -21.99 22.85
C ILE A 94 -4.75 -22.85 23.41
N SER A 95 -3.50 -22.46 23.15
CA SER A 95 -2.33 -23.18 23.65
C SER A 95 -2.31 -23.25 25.18
N GLY A 96 -2.68 -22.16 25.86
CA GLY A 96 -2.81 -22.12 27.32
C GLY A 96 -3.87 -23.09 27.85
N VAL A 97 -5.04 -23.15 27.21
CA VAL A 97 -6.11 -24.09 27.58
C VAL A 97 -5.67 -25.55 27.39
N VAL A 98 -5.10 -25.87 26.23
CA VAL A 98 -4.59 -27.22 25.93
C VAL A 98 -3.49 -27.62 26.92
N PHE A 99 -2.60 -26.71 27.28
CA PHE A 99 -1.56 -26.95 28.27
C PHE A 99 -2.13 -27.29 29.65
N LEU A 100 -3.15 -26.53 30.11
CA LEU A 100 -3.81 -26.80 31.39
C LEU A 100 -4.51 -28.16 31.42
N ILE A 101 -5.22 -28.51 30.33
CA ILE A 101 -5.89 -29.81 30.20
C ILE A 101 -4.84 -30.93 30.22
N SER A 102 -3.79 -30.80 29.42
CA SER A 102 -2.71 -31.79 29.33
C SER A 102 -2.04 -32.02 30.68
N ARG A 103 -1.77 -30.93 31.43
CA ARG A 103 -1.20 -30.99 32.78
C ARG A 103 -2.13 -31.71 33.76
N ARG A 104 -3.44 -31.43 33.71
CA ARG A 104 -4.42 -32.09 34.59
C ARG A 104 -4.54 -33.58 34.28
N LEU A 105 -4.53 -33.96 33.00
CA LEU A 105 -4.53 -35.36 32.59
C LEU A 105 -3.26 -36.07 33.06
N ALA A 106 -2.08 -35.50 32.82
CA ALA A 106 -0.82 -36.08 33.26
C ALA A 106 -0.78 -36.34 34.77
N ASN A 107 -1.30 -35.39 35.57
CA ASN A 107 -1.42 -35.55 37.03
C ASN A 107 -2.50 -36.54 37.48
N SER A 108 -3.42 -36.96 36.60
CA SER A 108 -4.47 -37.94 36.94
C SER A 108 -4.08 -39.38 36.68
N PHE A 109 -3.00 -39.63 35.91
CA PHE A 109 -2.48 -40.97 35.61
C PHE A 109 -1.40 -41.43 36.60
N VAL A 110 -0.89 -40.53 37.45
CA VAL A 110 0.02 -40.81 38.57
C VAL A 110 -0.79 -40.91 39.86
#